data_AF-A0A8T5BET5-F1
#
_entry.id   AF-A0A8T5BET5-F1
#
_cell.length_a   1.000
_cell.length_b   1.000
_cell.length_c   1.000
_cell.angle_alpha   90.00
_cell.angle_beta   90.00
_cell.angle_gamma   90.00
#
_symmetry.space_group_name_H-M   'P 1'
#
loop_
_entity.id
_entity.type
_entity.pdbx_description
1 polymer ?
#
loop_
_entity_poly.entity_id
_entity_poly.type
_entity_poly.pdbx_seq_one_letter_code
_entity_poly.pdbx_strand_id
1 'polypeptide(L)'
;MEAAKRDFLQLLDSDIEFRYAVAGYLGLSEILKRLDSITEELVNLRREQVRLRKGQNRIWKEIQGLREEQGKIWKEIQGLREEQGKIWKEIQGLREEQIKLREDFNKMLATINRMEGRLNRVERTLEKLTVDVEDEAKSILKWRIRNELGVELDLTSLILPDMELNIYGATNDLCVVGESTVRGGTEIAEELLRKIERLRLNHPEMLRRNLIKVIYVCLPLPGLIERGVKEGIWILKATEEFHRPELRII
;
A
#
# COMPACT_ATOMS: atom_id res chain seq x y z
N MET A 1 64.38 -48.08 -102.15
CA MET A 1 63.66 -47.46 -101.02
C MET A 1 64.61 -47.09 -99.86
N GLU A 2 65.59 -47.95 -99.53
CA GLU A 2 66.54 -47.66 -98.43
C GLU A 2 67.47 -46.45 -98.68
N ALA A 3 67.92 -46.22 -99.92
CA ALA A 3 68.76 -45.06 -100.25
C ALA A 3 68.03 -43.72 -100.02
N ALA A 4 66.84 -43.54 -100.58
CA ALA A 4 66.04 -42.33 -100.40
C ALA A 4 65.68 -42.04 -98.92
N LYS A 5 65.47 -43.08 -98.11
CA LYS A 5 65.24 -42.93 -96.67
C LYS A 5 66.50 -42.43 -95.95
N ARG A 6 67.68 -42.95 -96.30
CA ARG A 6 68.95 -42.49 -95.74
C ARG A 6 69.22 -41.03 -96.10
N ASP A 7 69.04 -40.67 -97.37
CA ASP A 7 69.25 -39.29 -97.84
C ASP A 7 68.29 -38.31 -97.16
N PHE A 8 67.02 -38.70 -96.97
CA PHE A 8 66.02 -37.89 -96.27
C PHE A 8 66.38 -37.67 -94.80
N LEU A 9 66.81 -38.71 -94.08
CA LEU A 9 67.25 -38.59 -92.68
C LEU A 9 68.54 -37.77 -92.57
N GLN A 10 69.48 -37.94 -93.50
CA GLN A 10 70.71 -37.16 -93.52
C GLN A 10 70.43 -35.68 -93.73
N LEU A 11 69.56 -35.32 -94.68
CA LEU A 11 69.12 -33.92 -94.89
C LEU A 11 68.38 -33.37 -93.69
N LEU A 12 67.53 -34.15 -93.02
CA LEU A 12 66.92 -33.72 -91.76
C LEU A 12 67.98 -33.40 -90.70
N ASP A 13 69.06 -34.18 -90.60
CA ASP A 13 70.11 -33.97 -89.59
C ASP A 13 71.08 -32.83 -89.93
N SER A 14 71.47 -32.66 -91.18
CA SER A 14 72.49 -31.69 -91.60
C SER A 14 71.96 -30.35 -92.13
N ASP A 15 70.73 -30.31 -92.66
CA ASP A 15 70.13 -29.11 -93.25
C ASP A 15 68.97 -28.59 -92.37
N ILE A 16 69.25 -27.48 -91.69
CA ILE A 16 68.31 -26.81 -90.79
C ILE A 16 67.10 -26.25 -91.55
N GLU A 17 67.29 -25.69 -92.75
CA GLU A 17 66.20 -25.12 -93.56
C GLU A 17 65.27 -26.23 -94.06
N PHE A 18 65.84 -27.34 -94.55
CA PHE A 18 65.07 -28.53 -94.94
C PHE A 18 64.28 -29.10 -93.76
N ARG A 19 64.89 -29.20 -92.56
CA ARG A 19 64.20 -29.64 -91.34
C ARG A 19 63.01 -28.75 -90.97
N TYR A 20 63.18 -27.43 -91.02
CA TYR A 20 62.08 -26.50 -90.74
C TYR A 20 60.99 -26.53 -91.81
N ALA A 21 61.34 -26.71 -93.09
CA ALA A 21 60.36 -26.88 -94.16
C ALA A 21 59.54 -28.15 -93.96
N VAL A 22 60.18 -29.29 -93.67
CA VAL A 22 59.50 -30.55 -93.34
C VAL A 22 58.64 -30.40 -92.09
N ALA A 23 59.13 -29.74 -91.03
CA ALA A 23 58.35 -29.45 -89.83
C ALA A 23 57.12 -28.56 -90.12
N GLY A 24 57.24 -27.61 -91.05
CA GLY A 24 56.15 -26.78 -91.55
C GLY A 24 55.09 -27.61 -92.29
N TYR A 25 55.50 -28.43 -93.26
CA TYR A 25 54.59 -29.31 -94.02
C TYR A 25 53.91 -30.37 -93.14
N LEU A 26 54.60 -30.88 -92.12
CA LEU A 26 54.04 -31.81 -91.13
C LEU A 26 53.16 -31.12 -90.07
N GLY A 27 53.01 -29.79 -90.13
CA GLY A 27 52.15 -29.03 -89.21
C GLY A 27 52.71 -28.88 -87.79
N LEU A 28 53.99 -29.17 -87.54
CA LEU A 28 54.59 -29.07 -86.21
C LEU A 28 54.55 -27.64 -85.66
N SER A 29 54.65 -26.63 -86.54
CA SER A 29 54.52 -25.22 -86.14
C SER A 29 53.12 -24.85 -85.62
N GLU A 30 52.08 -25.43 -86.22
CA GLU A 30 50.69 -25.23 -85.78
C GLU A 30 50.41 -25.95 -84.46
N ILE A 31 50.98 -27.15 -84.29
CA ILE A 31 50.93 -27.90 -83.03
C ILE A 31 51.59 -27.12 -81.90
N LEU A 32 52.78 -26.54 -82.12
CA LEU A 32 53.47 -25.73 -81.12
C LEU A 32 52.63 -24.52 -80.68
N LYS A 33 52.03 -23.78 -81.63
CA LYS A 33 51.13 -22.65 -81.31
C LYS A 33 49.93 -23.07 -80.46
N ARG A 34 49.32 -24.23 -80.76
CA ARG A 34 48.22 -24.78 -79.94
C ARG A 34 48.72 -25.18 -78.55
N LEU A 35 49.91 -25.76 -78.43
CA LEU A 35 50.51 -26.10 -77.14
C LEU A 35 50.81 -24.85 -76.30
N ASP A 36 51.26 -23.76 -76.92
CA ASP A 36 51.46 -22.47 -76.24
C ASP A 36 50.13 -21.91 -75.73
N SER A 37 49.09 -21.90 -76.57
CA SER A 37 47.73 -21.47 -76.19
C SER A 37 47.16 -22.31 -75.03
N ILE A 38 47.31 -23.64 -75.09
CA ILE A 38 46.87 -24.54 -74.01
C ILE A 38 47.66 -24.25 -72.73
N THR A 39 48.96 -24.00 -72.84
CA THR A 39 49.80 -23.66 -71.68
C THR A 39 49.32 -22.35 -71.03
N GLU A 40 48.97 -21.35 -71.83
CA GLU A 40 48.40 -20.09 -71.33
C GLU A 40 47.06 -20.30 -70.61
N GLU A 41 46.15 -21.08 -71.20
CA GLU A 41 44.87 -21.45 -70.58
C GLU A 41 45.07 -22.20 -69.25
N LEU A 42 46.00 -23.16 -69.19
CA LEU A 42 46.33 -23.89 -67.97
C LEU A 42 46.86 -22.96 -66.87
N VAL A 43 47.69 -21.97 -67.23
CA VAL A 43 48.17 -20.95 -66.29
C VAL A 43 47.02 -20.11 -65.77
N ASN A 44 46.09 -19.69 -66.64
CA ASN A 44 44.92 -18.90 -66.25
C ASN A 44 43.96 -19.70 -65.35
N LEU A 45 43.65 -20.95 -65.68
CA LEU A 45 42.86 -21.86 -64.84
C LEU A 45 43.50 -22.06 -63.46
N ARG A 46 44.84 -22.21 -63.41
CA ARG A 46 45.56 -22.33 -62.14
C ARG A 46 45.45 -21.05 -61.31
N ARG A 47 45.50 -19.87 -61.93
CA ARG A 47 45.29 -18.58 -61.25
C ARG A 47 43.87 -18.48 -60.68
N GLU A 48 42.85 -18.89 -61.43
CA GLU A 48 41.46 -18.91 -60.96
C GLU A 48 41.25 -19.88 -59.81
N GLN A 49 41.79 -21.10 -59.90
CA GLN A 49 41.78 -22.09 -58.81
C GLN A 49 42.36 -21.51 -57.51
N VAL A 50 43.49 -20.79 -57.59
CA VAL A 50 44.08 -20.13 -56.42
C VAL A 50 43.17 -19.02 -55.87
N ARG A 51 42.53 -18.23 -56.73
CA ARG A 51 41.56 -17.20 -56.31
C ARG A 51 40.34 -17.83 -55.61
N LEU A 52 39.78 -18.90 -56.16
CA LEU A 52 38.66 -19.64 -55.57
C LEU A 52 39.02 -20.21 -54.20
N ARG A 53 40.21 -20.82 -54.04
CA ARG A 53 40.69 -21.31 -52.74
C ARG A 53 40.84 -20.19 -51.72
N LYS A 54 41.33 -19.00 -52.13
CA LYS A 54 41.37 -17.82 -51.25
C LYS A 54 39.97 -17.37 -50.83
N GLY A 55 39.00 -17.40 -51.75
CA GLY A 55 37.59 -17.12 -51.47
C GLY A 55 36.98 -18.09 -50.47
N GLN A 56 37.16 -19.40 -50.69
CA GLN A 56 36.71 -20.46 -49.77
C GLN A 56 37.31 -20.28 -48.37
N ASN A 57 38.60 -19.95 -48.26
CA ASN A 57 39.23 -19.71 -46.96
C ASN A 57 38.65 -18.49 -46.23
N ARG A 58 38.22 -17.44 -46.95
CA ARG A 58 37.55 -16.29 -46.33
C ARG A 58 36.18 -16.68 -45.79
N ILE A 59 35.39 -17.39 -46.59
CA ILE A 59 34.06 -17.89 -46.18
C ILE A 59 34.18 -18.80 -44.95
N TRP A 60 35.18 -19.69 -44.92
CA TRP A 60 35.42 -20.54 -43.74
C TRP A 60 35.70 -19.73 -42.47
N LYS A 61 36.47 -18.64 -42.57
CA LYS A 61 36.73 -17.75 -41.42
C LYS A 61 35.44 -17.07 -40.95
N GLU A 62 34.61 -16.58 -41.86
CA GLU A 62 33.31 -15.99 -41.52
C GLU A 62 32.38 -17.00 -40.84
N ILE A 63 32.30 -18.24 -41.35
CA ILE A 63 31.52 -19.32 -40.73
C ILE A 63 32.01 -19.62 -39.31
N GLN A 64 33.32 -19.62 -39.06
CA GLN A 64 33.85 -19.80 -37.71
C GLN A 64 33.45 -18.65 -36.79
N GLY A 65 33.56 -17.40 -37.25
CA GLY A 65 33.11 -16.23 -36.49
C GLY A 65 31.63 -16.30 -36.12
N LEU A 66 30.77 -16.65 -37.08
CA LEU A 66 29.33 -16.81 -36.83
C LEU A 66 29.04 -17.92 -35.81
N ARG A 67 29.80 -19.03 -35.81
CA ARG A 67 29.65 -20.09 -34.82
C ARG A 67 30.04 -19.64 -33.42
N GLU A 68 31.10 -18.84 -33.30
CA GLU A 68 31.51 -18.25 -32.02
C GLU A 68 30.45 -17.30 -31.47
N GLU A 69 29.88 -16.44 -32.32
CA GLU A 69 28.79 -15.54 -31.96
C GLU A 69 27.53 -16.30 -31.54
N GLN A 70 27.13 -17.33 -32.30
CA GLN A 70 26.03 -18.22 -31.90
C GLN A 70 26.27 -18.85 -30.53
N GLY A 71 27.52 -19.26 -30.24
CA GLY A 71 27.90 -19.81 -28.93
C GLY A 71 27.72 -18.80 -27.79
N LYS A 72 28.03 -17.51 -28.02
CA LYS A 72 27.82 -16.44 -27.04
C LYS A 72 26.32 -16.21 -26.78
N ILE A 73 25.52 -16.12 -27.85
CA ILE A 73 24.06 -15.96 -27.76
C ILE A 73 23.44 -17.11 -26.95
N TRP A 74 23.86 -18.35 -27.19
CA TRP A 74 23.35 -19.50 -26.42
C TRP A 74 23.66 -19.39 -24.92
N LYS A 75 24.84 -18.89 -24.55
CA LYS A 75 25.18 -18.65 -23.14
C LYS A 75 24.31 -17.57 -22.51
N GLU A 76 24.05 -16.47 -23.23
CA GLU A 76 23.15 -15.40 -22.77
C GLU A 76 21.72 -15.92 -22.59
N ILE A 77 21.20 -16.71 -23.53
CA ILE A 77 19.89 -17.35 -23.42
C ILE A 77 19.81 -18.27 -22.19
N GLN A 78 20.86 -19.03 -21.89
CA GLN A 78 20.88 -19.85 -20.67
C GLN A 78 20.84 -18.98 -19.41
N GLY A 79 21.64 -17.92 -19.35
CA GLY A 79 21.63 -16.98 -18.22
C GLY A 79 20.25 -16.35 -18.00
N LEU A 80 19.59 -15.88 -19.07
CA LEU A 80 18.24 -15.32 -19.00
C LEU A 80 17.21 -16.34 -18.50
N ARG A 81 17.33 -17.61 -18.89
CA ARG A 81 16.44 -18.68 -18.39
C ARG A 81 16.63 -18.93 -16.90
N GLU A 82 17.87 -18.91 -16.41
CA GLU A 82 18.15 -19.06 -14.98
C GLU A 82 17.57 -17.89 -14.17
N GLU A 83 17.73 -16.66 -14.65
CA GLU A 83 17.14 -15.46 -14.03
C GLU A 83 15.61 -15.52 -14.01
N GLN A 84 14.98 -15.90 -15.12
CA GLN A 84 13.53 -16.11 -15.17
C GLN A 84 13.08 -17.15 -14.14
N GLY A 85 13.85 -18.23 -13.94
CA GLY A 85 13.57 -19.25 -12.92
C GLY A 85 13.63 -18.69 -11.50
N LYS A 86 14.58 -17.79 -11.19
CA LYS A 86 14.66 -17.11 -9.88
C LYS A 86 13.47 -16.19 -9.65
N ILE A 87 13.13 -15.36 -10.63
CA ILE A 87 11.97 -14.46 -10.58
C ILE A 87 10.68 -15.25 -10.31
N TRP A 88 10.48 -16.38 -10.98
CA TRP A 88 9.31 -17.22 -10.74
C TRP A 88 9.23 -17.73 -9.30
N LYS A 89 10.35 -18.11 -8.69
CA LYS A 89 10.38 -18.53 -7.28
C LYS A 89 10.02 -17.39 -6.34
N GLU A 90 10.53 -16.19 -6.58
CA GLU A 90 10.19 -14.99 -5.80
C GLU A 90 8.70 -14.66 -5.91
N ILE A 91 8.13 -14.71 -7.13
CA ILE A 91 6.69 -14.50 -7.35
C ILE A 91 5.85 -15.53 -6.57
N GLN A 92 6.27 -16.79 -6.50
CA GLN A 92 5.56 -17.79 -5.70
C GLN A 92 5.63 -17.46 -4.21
N GLY A 93 6.81 -17.11 -3.69
CA GLY A 93 6.97 -16.69 -2.29
C GLY A 93 6.09 -15.49 -1.92
N LEU A 94 6.07 -14.46 -2.76
CA LEU A 94 5.21 -13.28 -2.56
C LEU A 94 3.71 -13.64 -2.56
N ARG A 95 3.28 -14.59 -3.40
CA ARG A 95 1.89 -15.05 -3.41
C ARG A 95 1.52 -15.77 -2.11
N GLU A 96 2.41 -16.61 -1.58
CA GLU A 96 2.19 -17.29 -0.30
C GLU A 96 2.09 -16.30 0.86
N GLU A 97 2.96 -15.28 0.90
CA GLU A 97 2.90 -14.21 1.89
C GLU A 97 1.59 -13.41 1.81
N GLN A 98 1.14 -13.08 0.59
CA GLN A 98 -0.15 -12.39 0.40
C GLN A 98 -1.34 -13.20 0.93
N ILE A 99 -1.32 -14.54 0.78
CA ILE A 99 -2.38 -15.41 1.31
C ILE A 99 -2.38 -15.35 2.84
N LYS A 100 -1.21 -15.47 3.49
CA LYS A 100 -1.09 -15.38 4.95
C LYS A 100 -1.57 -14.03 5.48
N LEU A 101 -1.18 -12.93 4.84
CA LEU A 101 -1.64 -11.59 5.21
C LEU A 101 -3.16 -11.45 5.13
N ARG A 102 -3.80 -12.03 4.09
CA ARG A 102 -5.26 -12.03 3.98
C ARG A 102 -5.93 -12.82 5.11
N GLU A 103 -5.37 -13.97 5.49
CA GLU A 103 -5.89 -14.76 6.61
C GLU A 103 -5.79 -14.00 7.94
N ASP A 104 -4.65 -13.37 8.21
CA ASP A 104 -4.45 -12.61 9.44
C ASP A 104 -5.33 -11.36 9.49
N PHE A 105 -5.53 -10.69 8.35
CA PHE A 105 -6.47 -9.59 8.24
C PHE A 105 -7.92 -10.03 8.56
N ASN A 106 -8.35 -11.18 8.04
CA ASN A 106 -9.68 -11.73 8.34
C ASN A 106 -9.85 -12.07 9.84
N LYS A 107 -8.81 -12.61 10.50
CA LYS A 107 -8.83 -12.87 11.96
C LYS A 107 -8.94 -11.56 12.75
N MET A 108 -8.25 -10.51 12.30
CA MET A 108 -8.32 -9.18 12.92
C MET A 108 -9.72 -8.59 12.78
N LEU A 109 -10.32 -8.63 11.59
CA LEU A 109 -11.71 -8.18 11.36
C LEU A 109 -12.71 -8.92 12.27
N ALA A 110 -12.57 -10.25 12.39
CA ALA A 110 -13.42 -11.04 13.29
C ALA A 110 -13.25 -10.64 14.77
N THR A 111 -12.07 -10.16 15.16
CA THR A 111 -11.81 -9.67 16.51
C THR A 111 -12.41 -8.29 16.74
N ILE A 112 -12.30 -7.38 15.76
CA ILE A 112 -12.93 -6.06 15.78
C ILE A 112 -14.46 -6.20 15.90
N ASN A 113 -15.09 -7.03 15.08
CA ASN A 113 -16.55 -7.26 15.14
C ASN A 113 -17.00 -7.79 16.50
N ARG A 114 -16.18 -8.64 17.16
CA ARG A 114 -16.46 -9.11 18.52
C ARG A 114 -16.31 -8.00 19.56
N MET A 115 -15.34 -7.11 19.39
CA MET A 115 -15.17 -5.94 20.27
C MET A 115 -16.33 -4.97 20.13
N GLU A 116 -16.77 -4.67 18.91
CA GLU A 116 -17.93 -3.82 18.63
C GLU A 116 -19.20 -4.40 19.30
N GLY A 117 -19.45 -5.70 19.16
CA GLY A 117 -20.58 -6.35 19.84
C GLY A 117 -20.50 -6.29 21.38
N ARG A 118 -19.30 -6.23 21.97
CA ARG A 118 -19.12 -6.04 23.42
C ARG A 118 -19.34 -4.58 23.82
N LEU A 119 -18.84 -3.62 23.05
CA LEU A 119 -19.05 -2.19 23.27
C LEU A 119 -20.53 -1.84 23.27
N ASN A 120 -21.29 -2.31 22.27
CA ASN A 120 -22.74 -2.10 22.20
C ASN A 120 -23.48 -2.62 23.45
N ARG A 121 -22.98 -3.68 24.10
CA ARG A 121 -23.56 -4.16 25.36
C ARG A 121 -23.22 -3.24 26.53
N VAL A 122 -21.98 -2.77 26.60
CA VAL A 122 -21.54 -1.82 27.62
C VAL A 122 -22.33 -0.52 27.50
N GLU A 123 -22.49 0.02 26.28
CA GLU A 123 -23.29 1.22 26.00
C GLU A 123 -24.72 1.07 26.51
N ARG A 124 -25.42 -0.02 26.14
CA ARG A 124 -26.79 -0.29 26.64
C ARG A 124 -26.88 -0.43 28.16
N THR A 125 -25.85 -0.99 28.81
CA THR A 125 -25.83 -1.09 30.26
C THR A 125 -25.62 0.28 30.90
N LEU A 126 -24.75 1.12 30.32
CA LEU A 126 -24.53 2.49 30.77
C LEU A 126 -25.80 3.33 30.63
N GLU A 127 -26.49 3.26 29.49
CA GLU A 127 -27.77 3.97 29.25
C GLU A 127 -28.82 3.67 30.33
N LYS A 128 -28.96 2.38 30.71
CA LYS A 128 -29.91 1.99 31.77
C LYS A 128 -29.51 2.53 33.14
N LEU A 129 -28.23 2.42 33.49
CA LEU A 129 -27.73 2.95 34.77
C LEU A 129 -27.86 4.46 34.84
N THR A 130 -27.66 5.19 33.74
CA THR A 130 -27.84 6.65 33.72
C THR A 130 -29.29 7.04 33.95
N VAL A 131 -30.26 6.35 33.33
CA VAL A 131 -31.70 6.61 33.56
C VAL A 131 -32.09 6.36 35.02
N ASP A 132 -31.64 5.24 35.61
CA ASP A 132 -31.95 4.92 37.00
C ASP A 132 -31.40 5.98 37.99
N VAL A 133 -30.20 6.53 37.73
CA VAL A 133 -29.61 7.59 38.55
C VAL A 133 -30.33 8.92 38.39
N GLU A 134 -30.78 9.27 37.17
CA GLU A 134 -31.57 10.48 36.95
C GLU A 134 -32.91 10.45 37.70
N ASP A 135 -33.61 9.32 37.64
CA ASP A 135 -34.91 9.16 38.30
C ASP A 135 -34.78 9.12 39.82
N GLU A 136 -33.73 8.48 40.35
CA GLU A 136 -33.39 8.55 41.77
C GLU A 136 -33.08 9.99 42.18
N ALA A 137 -32.25 10.70 41.42
CA ALA A 137 -31.87 12.08 41.68
C ALA A 137 -33.11 12.99 41.80
N LYS A 138 -33.99 12.97 40.79
CA LYS A 138 -35.23 13.76 40.78
C LYS A 138 -36.10 13.44 42.00
N SER A 139 -36.22 12.15 42.33
CA SER A 139 -37.04 11.69 43.47
C SER A 139 -36.50 12.16 44.83
N ILE A 140 -35.20 11.97 45.13
CA ILE A 140 -34.68 12.39 46.43
C ILE A 140 -34.58 13.91 46.53
N LEU A 141 -34.24 14.60 45.43
CA LEU A 141 -34.16 16.06 45.45
C LEU A 141 -35.52 16.69 45.67
N LYS A 142 -36.58 16.20 45.00
CA LYS A 142 -37.96 16.63 45.26
C LYS A 142 -38.31 16.45 46.74
N TRP A 143 -37.96 15.30 47.32
CA TRP A 143 -38.19 15.04 48.74
C TRP A 143 -37.38 16.00 49.65
N ARG A 144 -36.08 16.19 49.39
CA ARG A 144 -35.22 17.07 50.21
C ARG A 144 -35.64 18.53 50.12
N ILE A 145 -35.90 19.04 48.93
CA ILE A 145 -36.34 20.43 48.73
C ILE A 145 -37.66 20.67 49.48
N ARG A 146 -38.60 19.73 49.41
CA ARG A 146 -39.86 19.85 50.16
C ARG A 146 -39.66 19.85 51.67
N ASN A 147 -38.88 18.91 52.21
CA ASN A 147 -38.76 18.74 53.66
C ASN A 147 -37.77 19.73 54.31
N GLU A 148 -36.72 20.12 53.61
CA GLU A 148 -35.64 20.92 54.17
C GLU A 148 -35.76 22.40 53.80
N LEU A 149 -36.36 22.71 52.65
CA LEU A 149 -36.52 24.08 52.16
C LEU A 149 -37.99 24.54 52.18
N GLY A 150 -38.93 23.63 52.45
CA GLY A 150 -40.36 23.94 52.51
C GLY A 150 -40.99 24.28 51.15
N VAL A 151 -40.30 23.97 50.04
CA VAL A 151 -40.75 24.31 48.69
C VAL A 151 -41.27 23.05 47.99
N GLU A 152 -42.49 23.11 47.47
CA GLU A 152 -43.02 22.04 46.61
C GLU A 152 -42.58 22.31 45.16
N LEU A 153 -41.79 21.39 44.61
CA LEU A 153 -41.18 21.51 43.29
C LEU A 153 -41.13 20.16 42.58
N ASP A 154 -41.62 20.12 41.34
CA ASP A 154 -41.44 18.97 40.45
C ASP A 154 -40.13 19.09 39.68
N LEU A 155 -39.40 17.96 39.58
CA LEU A 155 -38.11 17.87 38.89
C LEU A 155 -38.23 16.94 37.68
N THR A 156 -37.76 17.42 36.53
CA THR A 156 -37.77 16.71 35.24
C THR A 156 -36.46 16.95 34.50
N SER A 157 -36.20 16.23 33.40
CA SER A 157 -35.10 16.59 32.50
C SER A 157 -35.51 17.79 31.65
N LEU A 158 -34.62 18.77 31.48
CA LEU A 158 -34.85 19.91 30.59
C LEU A 158 -34.14 19.68 29.26
N ILE A 159 -34.93 19.50 28.20
CA ILE A 159 -34.44 19.27 26.83
C ILE A 159 -34.68 20.55 26.02
N LEU A 160 -33.60 21.15 25.53
CA LEU A 160 -33.59 22.34 24.67
C LEU A 160 -32.85 22.01 23.36
N PRO A 161 -33.02 22.81 22.29
CA PRO A 161 -32.40 22.52 20.99
C PRO A 161 -30.87 22.40 21.01
N ASP A 162 -30.21 23.13 21.91
CA ASP A 162 -28.75 23.25 22.00
C ASP A 162 -28.14 22.58 23.24
N MET A 163 -28.97 22.03 24.14
CA MET A 163 -28.51 21.44 25.39
C MET A 163 -29.57 20.59 26.11
N GLU A 164 -29.11 19.70 26.97
CA GLU A 164 -29.93 18.93 27.90
C GLU A 164 -29.36 19.01 29.32
N LEU A 165 -30.26 19.07 30.30
CA LEU A 165 -29.96 19.02 31.73
C LEU A 165 -30.74 17.86 32.36
N ASN A 166 -30.06 17.01 33.13
CA ASN A 166 -30.70 15.86 33.76
C ASN A 166 -31.76 16.28 34.79
N ILE A 167 -31.56 17.40 35.49
CA ILE A 167 -32.41 17.84 36.59
C ILE A 167 -32.75 19.32 36.42
N TYR A 168 -34.04 19.59 36.29
CA TYR A 168 -34.59 20.94 36.25
C TYR A 168 -35.97 21.00 36.91
N GLY A 169 -36.21 22.08 37.65
CA GLY A 169 -37.54 22.47 38.11
C GLY A 169 -37.56 23.91 38.58
N ALA A 170 -38.66 24.61 38.37
CA ALA A 170 -38.80 26.00 38.77
C ALA A 170 -40.17 26.29 39.40
N THR A 171 -40.16 27.19 40.38
CA THR A 171 -41.33 27.91 40.91
C THR A 171 -41.26 29.38 40.45
N ASN A 172 -42.02 30.27 41.10
CA ASN A 172 -42.01 31.71 40.79
C ASN A 172 -40.66 32.37 41.09
N ASP A 173 -40.01 31.99 42.20
CA ASP A 173 -38.80 32.67 42.69
C ASP A 173 -37.55 31.77 42.72
N LEU A 174 -37.74 30.44 42.65
CA LEU A 174 -36.68 29.44 42.79
C LEU A 174 -36.59 28.56 41.55
N CYS A 175 -35.37 28.27 41.09
CA CYS A 175 -35.12 27.20 40.14
C CYS A 175 -33.98 26.29 40.64
N VAL A 176 -34.09 25.01 40.30
CA VAL A 176 -33.07 24.00 40.54
C VAL A 176 -32.56 23.55 39.19
N VAL A 177 -31.24 23.58 39.02
CA VAL A 177 -30.56 23.15 37.80
C VAL A 177 -29.45 22.20 38.21
N GLY A 178 -29.41 21.02 37.61
CA GLY A 178 -28.42 20.04 38.00
C GLY A 178 -28.18 18.91 37.02
N GLU A 179 -27.11 18.18 37.31
CA GLU A 179 -26.71 16.97 36.61
C GLU A 179 -26.73 15.76 37.55
N SER A 180 -26.85 14.57 36.98
CA SER A 180 -26.76 13.33 37.72
C SER A 180 -25.73 12.39 37.11
N THR A 181 -24.93 11.71 37.94
CA THR A 181 -23.95 10.75 37.45
C THR A 181 -23.62 9.69 38.49
N VAL A 182 -23.26 8.48 38.04
CA VAL A 182 -22.81 7.42 38.96
C VAL A 182 -21.47 7.81 39.60
N ARG A 183 -20.55 8.42 38.84
CA ARG A 183 -19.21 8.83 39.31
C ARG A 183 -18.85 10.19 38.72
N GLY A 184 -18.53 11.15 39.58
CA GLY A 184 -18.30 12.54 39.17
C GLY A 184 -16.91 13.06 39.56
N GLY A 185 -16.15 13.54 38.59
CA GLY A 185 -14.91 14.30 38.76
C GLY A 185 -15.16 15.81 38.71
N THR A 186 -14.11 16.62 38.52
CA THR A 186 -14.26 18.08 38.39
C THR A 186 -15.03 18.46 37.12
N GLU A 187 -14.98 17.62 36.08
CA GLU A 187 -15.54 17.85 34.76
C GLU A 187 -17.07 18.04 34.79
N ILE A 188 -17.79 17.32 35.66
CA ILE A 188 -19.25 17.44 35.75
C ILE A 188 -19.68 18.79 36.34
N ALA A 189 -18.91 19.34 37.27
CA ALA A 189 -19.14 20.70 37.77
C ALA A 189 -18.87 21.76 36.70
N GLU A 190 -17.82 21.59 35.89
CA GLU A 190 -17.53 22.48 34.76
C GLU A 190 -18.61 22.40 33.67
N GLU A 191 -19.13 21.22 33.40
CA GLU A 191 -20.24 21.03 32.49
C GLU A 191 -21.52 21.73 32.98
N LEU A 192 -21.92 21.48 34.23
CA LEU A 192 -23.09 22.12 34.82
C LEU A 192 -22.98 23.66 34.78
N LEU A 193 -21.83 24.22 35.15
CA LEU A 193 -21.64 25.67 35.13
C LEU A 193 -21.70 26.23 33.70
N ARG A 194 -21.06 25.57 32.72
CA ARG A 194 -21.16 25.96 31.30
C ARG A 194 -22.61 25.90 30.80
N LYS A 195 -23.37 24.88 31.21
CA LYS A 195 -24.79 24.77 30.86
C LYS A 195 -25.62 25.89 31.50
N ILE A 196 -25.39 26.20 32.78
CA ILE A 196 -26.08 27.33 33.44
C ILE A 196 -25.74 28.67 32.75
N GLU A 197 -24.50 28.88 32.32
CA GLU A 197 -24.13 30.07 31.54
C GLU A 197 -24.86 30.13 30.19
N ARG A 198 -24.98 29.00 29.49
CA ARG A 198 -25.77 28.91 28.25
C ARG A 198 -27.25 29.19 28.48
N LEU A 199 -27.85 28.64 29.53
CA LEU A 199 -29.22 28.98 29.92
C LEU A 199 -29.36 30.49 30.15
N ARG A 200 -28.40 31.11 30.84
CA ARG A 200 -28.44 32.55 31.09
C ARG A 200 -28.37 33.39 29.81
N LEU A 201 -27.64 32.94 28.80
CA LEU A 201 -27.45 33.66 27.54
C LEU A 201 -28.59 33.41 26.54
N ASN A 202 -29.02 32.16 26.39
CA ASN A 202 -29.90 31.73 25.31
C ASN A 202 -31.35 31.51 25.75
N HIS A 203 -31.57 31.13 27.02
CA HIS A 203 -32.88 30.76 27.58
C HIS A 203 -33.09 31.37 28.98
N PRO A 204 -32.94 32.69 29.15
CA PRO A 204 -32.97 33.34 30.47
C PRO A 204 -34.30 33.15 31.21
N GLU A 205 -35.39 32.91 30.50
CA GLU A 205 -36.71 32.57 31.04
C GLU A 205 -36.74 31.24 31.81
N MET A 206 -35.69 30.43 31.72
CA MET A 206 -35.51 29.18 32.47
C MET A 206 -34.77 29.39 33.79
N LEU A 207 -34.29 30.60 34.08
CA LEU A 207 -33.67 30.92 35.36
C LEU A 207 -34.64 31.74 36.23
N ARG A 208 -34.47 31.62 37.55
CA ARG A 208 -35.21 32.38 38.57
C ARG A 208 -34.23 33.15 39.44
N ARG A 209 -34.78 34.05 40.26
CA ARG A 209 -33.99 34.90 41.17
C ARG A 209 -33.09 34.05 42.07
N ASN A 210 -33.63 32.97 42.62
CA ASN A 210 -32.89 32.01 43.42
C ASN A 210 -32.57 30.78 42.57
N LEU A 211 -31.29 30.46 42.43
CA LEU A 211 -30.79 29.32 41.66
C LEU A 211 -30.09 28.34 42.61
N ILE A 212 -30.58 27.11 42.66
CA ILE A 212 -29.88 25.99 43.30
C ILE A 212 -29.17 25.19 42.21
N LYS A 213 -27.85 25.12 42.31
CA LYS A 213 -27.02 24.25 41.47
C LYS A 213 -26.89 22.91 42.17
N VAL A 214 -27.16 21.82 41.48
CA VAL A 214 -27.16 20.47 42.06
C VAL A 214 -26.31 19.52 41.23
N ILE A 215 -25.55 18.66 41.89
CA ILE A 215 -24.93 17.49 41.28
C ILE A 215 -25.30 16.28 42.14
N TYR A 216 -26.17 15.43 41.61
CA TYR A 216 -26.50 14.17 42.24
C TYR A 216 -25.47 13.12 41.82
N VAL A 217 -24.71 12.59 42.77
CA VAL A 217 -23.58 11.70 42.45
C VAL A 217 -23.40 10.58 43.48
N CYS A 218 -23.40 9.33 43.00
CA CYS A 218 -23.24 8.17 43.87
C CYS A 218 -21.81 8.06 44.44
N LEU A 219 -20.80 8.39 43.61
CA LEU A 219 -19.38 8.35 43.99
C LEU A 219 -18.65 9.64 43.55
N PRO A 220 -18.61 10.69 44.38
CA PRO A 220 -17.86 11.91 44.08
C PRO A 220 -16.35 11.69 44.27
N LEU A 221 -15.54 12.22 43.35
CA LEU A 221 -14.09 12.35 43.55
C LEU A 221 -13.77 13.60 44.38
N PRO A 222 -12.67 13.64 45.15
CA PRO A 222 -12.33 14.78 46.01
C PRO A 222 -12.36 16.15 45.31
N GLY A 223 -11.85 16.23 44.06
CA GLY A 223 -11.85 17.45 43.27
C GLY A 223 -13.24 18.00 42.96
N LEU A 224 -14.27 17.15 42.84
CA LEU A 224 -15.66 17.59 42.68
C LEU A 224 -16.18 18.27 43.95
N ILE A 225 -15.88 17.71 45.13
CA ILE A 225 -16.31 18.27 46.41
C ILE A 225 -15.66 19.64 46.62
N GLU A 226 -14.35 19.74 46.41
CA GLU A 226 -13.60 21.01 46.49
C GLU A 226 -14.16 22.07 45.54
N ARG A 227 -14.43 21.69 44.27
CA ARG A 227 -15.03 22.58 43.28
C ARG A 227 -16.45 22.98 43.67
N GLY A 228 -17.25 22.05 44.18
CA GLY A 228 -18.62 22.32 44.61
C GLY A 228 -18.68 23.33 45.75
N VAL A 229 -17.78 23.22 46.72
CA VAL A 229 -17.63 24.21 47.80
C VAL A 229 -17.30 25.59 47.23
N LYS A 230 -16.35 25.66 46.29
CA LYS A 230 -15.94 26.93 45.67
C LYS A 230 -17.06 27.60 44.87
N GLU A 231 -17.87 26.81 44.17
CA GLU A 231 -18.85 27.29 43.19
C GLU A 231 -20.30 27.32 43.71
N GLY A 232 -20.50 26.91 44.97
CA GLY A 232 -21.79 26.83 45.65
C GLY A 232 -22.73 25.79 45.04
N ILE A 233 -22.23 24.57 44.77
CA ILE A 233 -22.99 23.49 44.15
C ILE A 233 -23.38 22.47 45.21
N TRP A 234 -24.68 22.17 45.33
CA TRP A 234 -25.15 21.12 46.24
C TRP A 234 -24.80 19.74 45.70
N ILE A 235 -23.95 19.01 46.42
CA ILE A 235 -23.46 17.68 46.03
C ILE A 235 -23.98 16.66 47.03
N LEU A 236 -24.74 15.69 46.53
CA LEU A 236 -25.39 14.68 47.37
C LEU A 236 -25.71 13.39 46.60
N LYS A 237 -26.04 12.36 47.36
CA LYS A 237 -26.78 11.17 46.93
C LYS A 237 -27.95 10.93 47.88
N ALA A 238 -28.74 9.88 47.65
CA ALA A 238 -29.85 9.49 48.52
C ALA A 238 -29.44 9.42 50.01
N THR A 239 -28.32 8.75 50.29
CA THR A 239 -27.89 8.40 51.65
C THR A 239 -26.89 9.36 52.29
N GLU A 240 -26.33 10.30 51.53
CA GLU A 240 -25.23 11.13 52.01
C GLU A 240 -25.25 12.49 51.33
N GLU A 241 -24.86 13.52 52.07
CA GLU A 241 -24.67 14.86 51.55
C GLU A 241 -23.21 15.25 51.69
N PHE A 242 -22.55 15.51 50.56
CA PHE A 242 -21.11 15.77 50.52
C PHE A 242 -20.80 17.26 50.70
N HIS A 243 -21.65 18.13 50.15
CA HIS A 243 -21.57 19.57 50.36
C HIS A 243 -22.93 20.22 50.17
N ARG A 244 -23.37 21.02 51.15
CA ARG A 244 -24.55 21.89 51.04
C ARG A 244 -24.11 23.37 50.96
N PRO A 245 -24.51 24.11 49.92
CA PRO A 245 -24.25 25.55 49.83
C PRO A 245 -25.20 26.35 50.74
N GLU A 246 -24.87 27.61 51.01
CA GLU A 246 -25.82 28.53 51.65
C GLU A 246 -26.99 28.83 50.71
N LEU A 247 -28.15 28.26 51.01
CA LEU A 247 -29.37 28.45 50.22
C LEU A 247 -30.13 29.67 50.74
N ARG A 248 -30.13 30.77 49.98
CA ARG A 248 -30.95 31.96 50.28
C ARG A 248 -32.35 31.75 49.74
N ILE A 249 -33.25 31.28 50.58
CA ILE A 249 -34.68 31.15 50.27
C ILE A 249 -35.44 32.00 51.29
N ILE A 250 -35.46 33.31 51.05
CA ILE A 250 -36.29 34.29 51.75
C ILE A 250 -36.73 35.34 50.73
#